data_AF-A0A524P878-F1
#
_entry.id   AF-A0A524P878-F1
#
_cell.length_a   1.000
_cell.length_b   1.000
_cell.length_c   1.000
_cell.angle_alpha   90.00
_cell.angle_beta   90.00
_cell.angle_gamma   90.00
#
_symmetry.space_group_name_H-M   'P 1'
#
loop_
_entity.id
_entity.type
_entity.pdbx_description
1 polymer ?
#
loop_
_entity_poly.entity_id
_entity_poly.type
_entity_poly.pdbx_seq_one_letter_code
_entity_poly.pdbx_strand_id
1 'polypeptide(L)'
;MWNGPQALSLPGFQRSAAPIAALLLVAAALLGLAGRASAQDPYACIDELSDEAVSYRIRTIEKSFADGRYKALGWRIGWIAGYAATAGVQGALAVEARQNDRPWDRFAFLYQAAGGAALALGLAVIPMPGVWGGKRIHKQAADTPEARRDKLRYATRLLERGALIQEMLGRGELIGLAVVYGTVGGTVKAVKWTGKSRGNTALMYVVPPVLATGTVLSAPGSLPKEWESYRGIACSGRYYDRGADQPKLDWSLSPTGIRFSIEF
;
A
#
# COMPACT_ATOMS: atom_id res chain seq x y z
N MET A 1 -15.41 -22.67 64.57
CA MET A 1 -15.64 -21.22 64.43
C MET A 1 -14.83 -20.73 63.23
N TRP A 2 -15.51 -20.48 62.12
CA TRP A 2 -14.95 -20.12 60.83
C TRP A 2 -15.16 -18.62 60.63
N ASN A 3 -14.09 -17.83 60.51
CA ASN A 3 -14.16 -16.42 60.17
C ASN A 3 -14.10 -16.29 58.64
N GLY A 4 -15.16 -15.74 58.04
CA GLY A 4 -15.27 -15.55 56.60
C GLY A 4 -14.36 -14.44 56.05
N PRO A 5 -14.09 -14.44 54.73
CA PRO A 5 -13.24 -13.45 54.10
C PRO A 5 -13.97 -12.10 53.97
N GLN A 6 -13.33 -11.03 54.48
CA GLN A 6 -13.77 -9.66 54.27
C GLN A 6 -13.47 -9.24 52.83
N ALA A 7 -14.53 -8.88 52.08
CA ALA A 7 -14.43 -8.31 50.76
C ALA A 7 -13.97 -6.84 50.85
N LEU A 8 -12.81 -6.54 50.26
CA LEU A 8 -12.32 -5.18 50.03
C LEU A 8 -13.11 -4.54 48.88
N SER A 9 -14.05 -3.66 49.21
CA SER A 9 -14.73 -2.79 48.25
C SER A 9 -13.85 -1.58 47.94
N LEU A 10 -13.32 -1.49 46.71
CA LEU A 10 -12.68 -0.28 46.19
C LEU A 10 -13.76 0.66 45.60
N PRO A 11 -13.89 1.91 46.08
CA PRO A 11 -14.80 2.87 45.48
C PRO A 11 -14.12 3.64 44.34
N GLY A 12 -14.85 3.78 43.22
CA GLY A 12 -14.86 5.02 42.43
C GLY A 12 -13.69 5.27 41.46
N PHE A 13 -13.68 4.56 40.32
CA PHE A 13 -13.06 5.06 39.09
C PHE A 13 -13.96 4.76 37.88
N GLN A 14 -15.17 5.31 37.89
CA GLN A 14 -16.07 5.39 36.74
C GLN A 14 -16.43 6.85 36.52
N ARG A 15 -15.75 7.49 35.55
CA ARG A 15 -15.95 8.83 34.93
C ARG A 15 -14.54 9.21 34.44
N SER A 16 -14.14 9.15 33.17
CA SER A 16 -14.76 9.79 32.00
C SER A 16 -14.07 9.30 30.72
N ALA A 17 -14.33 8.07 30.25
CA ALA A 17 -13.84 7.60 28.95
C ALA A 17 -14.79 7.95 27.78
N ALA A 18 -16.04 8.29 28.09
CA ALA A 18 -17.08 8.61 27.11
C ALA A 18 -16.79 9.81 26.18
N PRO A 19 -16.20 10.94 26.64
CA PRO A 19 -16.01 12.09 25.75
C PRO A 19 -14.89 11.87 24.72
N ILE A 20 -13.88 11.05 25.04
CA ILE A 20 -12.77 10.74 24.12
C ILE A 20 -13.23 9.82 23.00
N ALA A 21 -14.06 8.81 23.31
CA ALA A 21 -14.62 7.91 22.32
C ALA A 21 -15.55 8.64 21.33
N ALA A 22 -16.35 9.60 21.81
CA ALA A 22 -17.22 10.41 20.97
C ALA A 22 -16.45 11.34 20.03
N LEU A 23 -15.37 11.98 20.49
CA LEU A 23 -14.50 12.81 19.66
C LEU A 23 -13.77 12.01 18.57
N LEU A 24 -13.31 10.79 18.87
CA LEU A 24 -12.69 9.90 17.88
C LEU A 24 -13.69 9.43 16.81
N LEU A 25 -14.94 9.16 17.19
CA LEU A 25 -16.01 8.79 16.25
C LEU A 25 -16.41 9.96 15.34
N VAL A 26 -16.48 11.19 15.86
CA VAL A 26 -16.76 12.39 15.05
C VAL A 26 -15.60 12.71 14.11
N ALA A 27 -14.35 12.57 14.56
CA ALA A 27 -13.18 12.71 13.69
C ALA A 27 -13.15 11.64 12.58
N ALA A 28 -13.51 10.39 12.90
CA ALA A 28 -13.64 9.31 11.91
C ALA A 28 -14.80 9.55 10.93
N ALA A 29 -15.92 10.11 11.38
CA ALA A 29 -17.06 10.45 10.54
C ALA A 29 -16.77 11.65 9.61
N LEU A 30 -16.03 12.66 10.09
CA LEU A 30 -15.62 13.82 9.29
C LEU A 30 -14.53 13.44 8.26
N LEU A 31 -13.64 12.49 8.58
CA LEU A 31 -12.71 11.91 7.60
C LEU A 31 -13.43 11.03 6.56
N GLY A 32 -14.56 10.41 6.92
CA GLY A 32 -15.39 9.63 5.99
C GLY A 32 -16.24 10.48 5.04
N LEU A 33 -16.49 11.76 5.39
CA LEU A 33 -17.31 12.71 4.63
C LEU A 33 -16.50 13.67 3.75
N ALA A 34 -15.16 13.60 3.78
CA ALA A 34 -14.34 14.23 2.75
C ALA A 34 -14.73 13.63 1.40
N GLY A 35 -15.53 14.39 0.65
CA GLY A 35 -16.20 13.93 -0.56
C GLY A 35 -15.21 13.21 -1.47
N ARG A 36 -15.56 11.99 -1.86
CA ARG A 36 -14.94 11.34 -3.00
C ARG A 36 -15.22 12.24 -4.20
N ALA A 37 -14.28 13.13 -4.52
CA ALA A 37 -14.27 13.83 -5.79
C ALA A 37 -14.49 12.75 -6.85
N SER A 38 -15.58 12.86 -7.62
CA SER A 38 -15.94 11.87 -8.62
C SER A 38 -14.74 11.69 -9.53
N ALA A 39 -14.06 10.56 -9.39
CA ALA A 39 -12.95 10.19 -10.24
C ALA A 39 -13.48 10.18 -11.67
N GLN A 40 -12.86 10.94 -12.58
CA GLN A 40 -13.18 10.83 -13.99
C GLN A 40 -12.90 9.40 -14.43
N ASP A 41 -13.83 8.80 -15.17
CA ASP A 41 -13.62 7.50 -15.79
C ASP A 41 -12.56 7.65 -16.89
N PRO A 42 -11.33 7.12 -16.71
CA PRO A 42 -10.25 7.30 -17.67
C PRO A 42 -10.44 6.45 -18.94
N TYR A 43 -11.45 5.57 -18.96
CA TYR A 43 -11.76 4.70 -20.10
C TYR A 43 -12.79 5.31 -21.04
N ALA A 44 -13.66 6.20 -20.53
CA ALA A 44 -14.85 6.67 -21.23
C ALA A 44 -14.55 7.36 -22.57
N CYS A 45 -13.42 8.06 -22.69
CA CYS A 45 -13.06 8.84 -23.87
C CYS A 45 -12.17 8.09 -24.88
N ILE A 46 -11.74 6.85 -24.61
CA ILE A 46 -10.73 6.17 -25.43
C ILE A 46 -11.15 6.03 -26.90
N ASP A 47 -12.44 5.80 -27.16
CA ASP A 47 -12.96 5.63 -28.52
C ASP A 47 -13.03 6.93 -29.33
N GLU A 48 -13.05 8.08 -28.66
CA GLU A 48 -13.12 9.41 -29.29
C GLU A 48 -11.74 10.04 -29.48
N LEU A 49 -10.69 9.43 -28.91
CA LEU A 49 -9.33 9.94 -29.08
C LEU A 49 -8.85 9.78 -30.51
N SER A 50 -8.11 10.78 -31.00
CA SER A 50 -7.31 10.66 -32.21
C SER A 50 -6.20 9.63 -32.03
N ASP A 51 -5.73 9.04 -33.12
CA ASP A 51 -4.68 8.03 -33.11
C ASP A 51 -3.36 8.55 -32.52
N GLU A 52 -3.04 9.82 -32.73
CA GLU A 52 -1.88 10.48 -32.13
C GLU A 52 -2.03 10.58 -30.61
N ALA A 53 -3.22 10.95 -30.13
CA ALA A 53 -3.51 11.05 -28.71
C ALA A 53 -3.46 9.67 -28.03
N VAL A 54 -4.00 8.63 -28.68
CA VAL A 54 -3.89 7.24 -28.23
C VAL A 54 -2.43 6.82 -28.11
N SER A 55 -1.64 7.03 -29.16
CA SER A 55 -0.22 6.66 -29.21
C SER A 55 0.61 7.42 -28.18
N TYR A 56 0.36 8.72 -28.00
CA TYR A 56 1.00 9.54 -26.98
C TYR A 56 0.74 8.97 -25.58
N ARG A 57 -0.51 8.66 -25.24
CA ARG A 57 -0.87 8.14 -23.92
C ARG A 57 -0.28 6.77 -23.64
N ILE A 58 -0.24 5.87 -24.64
CA ILE A 58 0.44 4.58 -24.51
C ILE A 58 1.91 4.81 -24.13
N ARG A 59 2.62 5.69 -24.86
CA ARG A 59 4.03 6.00 -24.57
C ARG A 59 4.21 6.60 -23.18
N THR A 60 3.31 7.48 -22.74
CA THR A 60 3.35 8.05 -21.39
C THR A 60 3.22 6.96 -20.32
N ILE A 61 2.24 6.05 -20.46
CA ILE A 61 2.07 4.94 -19.51
C ILE A 61 3.29 4.01 -19.53
N GLU A 62 3.81 3.68 -20.71
CA GLU A 62 5.04 2.86 -20.85
C GLU A 62 6.24 3.52 -20.15
N LYS A 63 6.38 4.84 -20.27
CA LYS A 63 7.40 5.62 -19.59
C LYS A 63 7.23 5.58 -18.07
N SER A 64 6.01 5.75 -17.54
CA SER A 64 5.74 5.64 -16.10
C SER A 64 6.17 4.28 -15.54
N PHE A 65 5.97 3.19 -16.29
CA PHE A 65 6.47 1.87 -15.92
C PHE A 65 8.00 1.75 -16.02
N ALA A 66 8.61 2.33 -17.05
CA ALA A 66 10.06 2.28 -17.24
C ALA A 66 10.81 3.02 -16.12
N ASP A 67 10.35 4.23 -15.76
CA ASP A 67 10.98 5.10 -14.78
C ASP A 67 10.94 4.47 -13.36
N GLY A 68 9.86 3.77 -13.02
CA GLY A 68 9.72 3.08 -11.71
C GLY A 68 10.34 1.68 -11.63
N ARG A 69 10.74 1.08 -12.75
CA ARG A 69 11.05 -0.36 -12.85
C ARG A 69 12.20 -0.79 -11.94
N TYR A 70 13.33 -0.08 -12.00
CA TYR A 70 14.53 -0.50 -11.26
C TYR A 70 14.33 -0.44 -9.75
N LYS A 71 13.67 0.63 -9.25
CA LYS A 71 13.33 0.76 -7.83
C LYS A 71 12.38 -0.36 -7.39
N ALA A 72 11.33 -0.64 -8.16
CA ALA A 72 10.39 -1.71 -7.84
C ALA A 72 11.04 -3.10 -7.86
N LEU A 73 11.91 -3.37 -8.84
CA LEU A 73 12.63 -4.63 -8.95
C LEU A 73 13.63 -4.82 -7.81
N GLY A 74 14.45 -3.79 -7.53
CA GLY A 74 15.42 -3.80 -6.44
C GLY A 74 14.76 -4.00 -5.08
N TRP A 75 13.65 -3.29 -4.82
CA TRP A 75 12.85 -3.50 -3.63
C TRP A 75 12.35 -4.94 -3.52
N ARG A 76 11.79 -5.53 -4.59
CA ARG A 76 11.29 -6.91 -4.58
C ARG A 76 12.36 -7.91 -4.21
N ILE A 77 13.47 -7.86 -4.96
CA ILE A 77 14.53 -8.84 -4.84
C ILE A 77 15.22 -8.66 -3.49
N GLY A 78 15.44 -7.41 -3.06
CA GLY A 78 16.00 -7.10 -1.75
C GLY A 78 15.18 -7.70 -0.61
N TRP A 79 13.86 -7.50 -0.60
CA TRP A 79 13.03 -8.05 0.48
C TRP A 79 12.83 -9.57 0.38
N ILE A 80 12.69 -10.14 -0.82
CA ILE A 80 12.67 -11.61 -0.98
C ILE A 80 13.96 -12.22 -0.43
N ALA A 81 15.12 -11.68 -0.83
CA ALA A 81 16.42 -12.17 -0.38
C ALA A 81 16.59 -11.98 1.14
N GLY A 82 16.22 -10.82 1.68
CA GLY A 82 16.30 -10.55 3.13
C GLY A 82 15.43 -11.49 3.96
N TYR A 83 14.20 -11.75 3.52
CA TYR A 83 13.31 -12.69 4.20
C TYR A 83 13.76 -14.14 4.04
N ALA A 84 14.24 -14.54 2.86
CA ALA A 84 14.77 -15.88 2.62
C ALA A 84 16.04 -16.15 3.44
N ALA A 85 16.96 -15.17 3.50
CA ALA A 85 18.16 -15.25 4.34
C ALA A 85 17.78 -15.37 5.82
N THR A 86 16.84 -14.55 6.30
CA THR A 86 16.30 -14.65 7.66
C THR A 86 15.73 -16.04 7.92
N ALA A 87 14.94 -16.58 6.98
CA ALA A 87 14.36 -17.91 7.10
C ALA A 87 15.43 -19.00 7.18
N GLY A 88 16.46 -18.93 6.33
CA GLY A 88 17.58 -19.86 6.33
C GLY A 88 18.40 -19.84 7.62
N VAL A 89 18.79 -18.64 8.08
CA VAL A 89 19.55 -18.46 9.33
C VAL A 89 18.75 -18.99 10.53
N GLN A 90 17.48 -18.60 10.65
CA GLN A 90 16.64 -19.08 11.74
C GLN A 90 16.36 -20.58 11.64
N GLY A 91 16.23 -21.13 10.44
CA GLY A 91 16.14 -22.59 10.23
C GLY A 91 17.39 -23.32 10.73
N ALA A 92 18.58 -22.82 10.43
CA ALA A 92 19.85 -23.39 10.89
C ALA A 92 19.96 -23.31 12.43
N LEU A 93 19.64 -22.16 13.02
CA LEU A 93 19.63 -21.98 14.48
C LEU A 93 18.61 -22.89 15.17
N ALA A 94 17.49 -23.21 14.53
CA ALA A 94 16.53 -24.17 15.05
C ALA A 94 17.09 -25.61 15.07
N VAL A 95 17.91 -25.99 14.08
CA VAL A 95 18.62 -27.28 14.05
C VAL A 95 19.67 -27.34 15.15
N GLU A 96 20.47 -26.29 15.31
CA GLU A 96 21.48 -26.20 16.37
C GLU A 96 20.83 -26.26 17.76
N ALA A 97 19.73 -25.52 17.97
CA ALA A 97 18.98 -25.55 19.23
C ALA A 97 18.38 -26.93 19.53
N ARG A 98 18.05 -27.72 18.50
CA ARG A 98 17.64 -29.13 18.67
C ARG A 98 18.82 -29.99 19.15
N GLN A 99 20.00 -29.81 18.59
CA GLN A 99 21.20 -30.61 18.93
C GLN A 99 21.70 -30.31 20.35
N ASN A 100 21.52 -29.07 20.80
CA ASN A 100 21.96 -28.60 22.11
C ASN A 100 20.86 -28.67 23.20
N ASP A 101 19.78 -29.43 22.98
CA ASP A 101 18.64 -29.59 23.91
C ASP A 101 18.07 -28.26 24.44
N ARG A 102 17.95 -27.26 23.56
CA ARG A 102 17.31 -25.95 23.81
C ARG A 102 15.94 -25.87 23.14
N PRO A 103 14.92 -26.63 23.57
CA PRO A 103 13.62 -26.67 22.91
C PRO A 103 12.89 -25.33 22.91
N TRP A 104 13.18 -24.46 23.89
CA TRP A 104 12.61 -23.11 23.98
C TRP A 104 13.11 -22.18 22.86
N ASP A 105 14.38 -22.30 22.48
CA ASP A 105 14.96 -21.50 21.39
C ASP A 105 14.63 -22.08 20.03
N ARG A 106 14.58 -23.42 19.93
CA ARG A 106 14.14 -24.11 18.71
C ARG A 106 12.77 -23.63 18.24
N PHE A 107 11.79 -23.50 19.14
CA PHE A 107 10.47 -22.98 18.79
C PHE A 107 10.56 -21.56 18.20
N ALA A 108 11.27 -20.67 18.88
CA ALA A 108 11.41 -19.28 18.47
C ALA A 108 12.02 -19.15 17.07
N PHE A 109 13.11 -19.89 16.84
CA PHE A 109 13.81 -19.89 15.57
C PHE A 109 12.97 -20.50 14.46
N LEU A 110 12.31 -21.63 14.70
CA LEU A 110 11.43 -22.24 13.70
C LEU A 110 10.23 -21.34 13.36
N TYR A 111 9.64 -20.69 14.37
CA TYR A 111 8.55 -19.73 14.17
C TYR A 111 9.00 -18.53 13.33
N GLN A 112 10.16 -17.94 13.63
CA GLN A 112 10.69 -16.85 12.81
C GLN A 112 11.07 -17.31 11.40
N ALA A 113 11.59 -18.53 11.25
CA ALA A 113 11.91 -19.12 9.96
C ALA A 113 10.65 -19.27 9.08
N ALA A 114 9.55 -19.78 9.66
CA ALA A 114 8.28 -19.91 8.97
C ALA A 114 7.72 -18.55 8.52
N GLY A 115 7.79 -17.53 9.38
CA GLY A 115 7.35 -16.17 9.04
C GLY A 115 8.18 -15.55 7.90
N GLY A 116 9.51 -15.67 7.98
CA GLY A 116 10.40 -15.23 6.90
C GLY A 116 10.13 -15.96 5.58
N ALA A 117 9.97 -17.28 5.61
CA ALA A 117 9.65 -18.06 4.41
C ALA A 117 8.31 -17.66 3.80
N ALA A 118 7.28 -17.47 4.62
CA ALA A 118 5.95 -17.03 4.17
C ALA A 118 5.99 -15.65 3.50
N LEU A 119 6.72 -14.69 4.07
CA LEU A 119 6.86 -13.35 3.49
C LEU A 119 7.69 -13.35 2.20
N ALA A 120 8.79 -14.11 2.15
CA ALA A 120 9.57 -14.28 0.94
C ALA A 120 8.71 -14.88 -0.19
N LEU A 121 7.95 -15.93 0.12
CA LEU A 121 7.05 -16.57 -0.85
C LEU A 121 5.93 -15.62 -1.28
N GLY A 122 5.29 -14.93 -0.33
CA GLY A 122 4.25 -13.95 -0.62
C GLY A 122 4.72 -12.89 -1.62
N LEU A 123 5.88 -12.27 -1.38
CA LEU A 123 6.47 -11.31 -2.30
C LEU A 123 6.88 -11.94 -3.64
N ALA A 124 7.28 -13.21 -3.66
CA ALA A 124 7.64 -13.92 -4.87
C ALA A 124 6.43 -14.21 -5.77
N VAL A 125 5.23 -14.44 -5.21
CA VAL A 125 4.03 -14.79 -5.98
C VAL A 125 3.12 -13.59 -6.30
N ILE A 126 3.15 -12.53 -5.49
CA ILE A 126 2.35 -11.32 -5.76
C ILE A 126 2.75 -10.73 -7.13
N PRO A 127 1.80 -10.47 -8.04
CA PRO A 127 2.11 -9.86 -9.32
C PRO A 127 2.69 -8.46 -9.11
N MET A 128 3.76 -8.11 -9.84
CA MET A 128 4.26 -6.73 -9.87
C MET A 128 4.21 -6.13 -11.27
N PRO A 129 3.09 -5.47 -11.62
CA PRO A 129 2.99 -4.67 -12.82
C PRO A 129 4.11 -3.63 -12.92
N GLY A 130 4.58 -3.05 -11.81
CA GLY A 130 5.69 -2.08 -11.83
C GLY A 130 7.02 -2.60 -12.39
N VAL A 131 7.23 -3.92 -12.43
CA VAL A 131 8.46 -4.52 -12.99
C VAL A 131 8.28 -4.90 -14.46
N TRP A 132 7.14 -5.52 -14.79
CA TRP A 132 6.92 -6.18 -16.08
C TRP A 132 5.86 -5.49 -16.95
N GLY A 133 5.20 -4.45 -16.44
CA GLY A 133 4.04 -3.81 -17.04
C GLY A 133 4.35 -3.18 -18.38
N GLY A 134 5.38 -2.32 -18.44
CA GLY A 134 5.83 -1.70 -19.69
C GLY A 134 6.16 -2.72 -20.79
N LYS A 135 6.86 -3.81 -20.45
CA LYS A 135 7.15 -4.90 -21.41
C LYS A 135 5.88 -5.60 -21.92
N ARG A 136 4.87 -5.77 -21.06
CA ARG A 136 3.59 -6.38 -21.45
C ARG A 136 2.76 -5.46 -22.35
N ILE A 137 2.77 -4.15 -22.07
CA ILE A 137 2.11 -3.16 -22.92
C ILE A 137 2.80 -3.12 -24.28
N HIS A 138 4.12 -3.04 -24.31
CA HIS A 138 4.89 -2.96 -25.56
C HIS A 138 4.57 -4.11 -26.53
N LYS A 139 4.39 -5.32 -26.01
CA LYS A 139 4.05 -6.53 -26.78
C LYS A 139 2.63 -6.58 -27.37
N GLN A 140 1.71 -5.72 -26.92
CA GLN A 140 0.37 -5.67 -27.48
C GLN A 140 0.41 -5.11 -28.91
N ALA A 141 -0.46 -5.66 -29.77
CA ALA A 141 -0.65 -5.21 -31.14
C ALA A 141 -1.05 -3.72 -31.19
N ALA A 142 -0.65 -3.04 -32.26
CA ALA A 142 -0.84 -1.60 -32.45
C ALA A 142 -0.88 -1.21 -33.95
N ASP A 143 -1.08 -2.20 -34.81
CA ASP A 143 -1.08 -2.10 -36.27
C ASP A 143 -2.30 -1.36 -36.80
N THR A 144 -3.49 -1.66 -36.25
CA THR A 144 -4.73 -0.95 -36.60
C THR A 144 -5.10 0.14 -35.58
N PRO A 145 -5.91 1.15 -35.96
CA PRO A 145 -6.46 2.13 -35.01
C PRO A 145 -7.21 1.47 -33.84
N GLU A 146 -8.01 0.45 -34.11
CA GLU A 146 -8.75 -0.31 -33.11
C GLU A 146 -7.79 -1.05 -32.17
N ALA A 147 -6.75 -1.71 -32.71
CA ALA A 147 -5.73 -2.38 -31.92
C ALA A 147 -4.96 -1.39 -31.03
N ARG A 148 -4.69 -0.17 -31.50
CA ARG A 148 -4.08 0.89 -30.67
C ARG A 148 -5.00 1.29 -29.52
N ARG A 149 -6.31 1.45 -29.75
CA ARG A 149 -7.29 1.76 -28.69
C ARG A 149 -7.37 0.63 -27.65
N ASP A 150 -7.38 -0.62 -28.10
CA ASP A 150 -7.34 -1.78 -27.19
C ASP A 150 -6.05 -1.88 -26.39
N LYS A 151 -4.91 -1.57 -27.01
CA LYS A 151 -3.62 -1.44 -26.33
C LYS A 151 -3.66 -0.35 -25.27
N LEU A 152 -4.29 0.79 -25.55
CA LEU A 152 -4.48 1.85 -24.55
C LEU A 152 -5.36 1.36 -23.40
N ARG A 153 -6.52 0.73 -23.66
CA ARG A 153 -7.37 0.14 -22.59
C ARG A 153 -6.59 -0.84 -21.73
N TYR A 154 -5.77 -1.70 -22.35
CA TYR A 154 -4.90 -2.63 -21.65
C TYR A 154 -3.87 -1.90 -20.78
N ALA A 155 -3.18 -0.90 -21.34
CA ALA A 155 -2.18 -0.11 -20.64
C ALA A 155 -2.79 0.62 -19.42
N THR A 156 -3.95 1.23 -19.59
CA THR A 156 -4.69 1.92 -18.53
C THR A 156 -5.09 0.97 -17.40
N ARG A 157 -5.67 -0.19 -17.71
CA ARG A 157 -5.98 -1.24 -16.71
C ARG A 157 -4.75 -1.73 -15.97
N LEU A 158 -3.63 -1.86 -16.69
CA LEU A 158 -2.39 -2.33 -16.09
C LEU A 158 -1.77 -1.29 -15.15
N LEU A 159 -1.87 0.00 -15.50
CA LEU A 159 -1.46 1.12 -14.66
C LEU A 159 -2.30 1.19 -13.39
N GLU A 160 -3.63 1.13 -13.52
CA GLU A 160 -4.57 1.08 -12.40
C GLU A 160 -4.25 -0.08 -11.45
N ARG A 161 -4.12 -1.30 -11.99
CA ARG A 161 -3.79 -2.48 -11.18
C ARG A 161 -2.42 -2.36 -10.53
N GLY A 162 -1.46 -1.75 -11.22
CA GLY A 162 -0.12 -1.48 -10.70
C GLY A 162 -0.14 -0.50 -9.52
N ALA A 163 -0.93 0.56 -9.63
CA ALA A 163 -1.18 1.52 -8.56
C ALA A 163 -1.82 0.83 -7.35
N LEU A 164 -2.91 0.08 -7.55
CA LEU A 164 -3.60 -0.63 -6.46
C LEU A 164 -2.68 -1.59 -5.70
N ILE A 165 -1.82 -2.34 -6.41
CA ILE A 165 -0.88 -3.26 -5.78
C ILE A 165 0.22 -2.50 -5.00
N GLN A 166 0.78 -1.43 -5.57
CA GLN A 166 1.79 -0.63 -4.86
C GLN A 166 1.20 0.05 -3.62
N GLU A 167 -0.03 0.54 -3.71
CA GLU A 167 -0.75 1.12 -2.58
C GLU A 167 -1.00 0.08 -1.49
N MET A 168 -1.49 -1.12 -1.86
CA MET A 168 -1.66 -2.23 -0.92
C MET A 168 -0.34 -2.60 -0.20
N LEU A 169 0.77 -2.64 -0.93
CA LEU A 169 2.10 -2.94 -0.36
C LEU A 169 2.65 -1.81 0.51
N GLY A 170 2.25 -0.57 0.25
CA GLY A 170 2.62 0.62 1.02
C GLY A 170 1.68 0.92 2.20
N ARG A 171 0.60 0.15 2.38
CA ARG A 171 -0.32 0.30 3.52
C ARG A 171 0.22 -0.41 4.77
N GLY A 172 -0.21 0.08 5.94
CA GLY A 172 0.20 -0.44 7.24
C GLY A 172 -0.37 -1.82 7.61
N GLU A 173 -1.13 -2.47 6.73
CA GLU A 173 -1.77 -3.77 7.00
C GLU A 173 -0.73 -4.87 7.31
N LEU A 174 0.39 -4.88 6.57
CA LEU A 174 1.49 -5.81 6.85
C LEU A 174 2.10 -5.60 8.24
N ILE A 175 2.16 -4.35 8.72
CA ILE A 175 2.65 -4.02 10.06
C ILE A 175 1.69 -4.62 11.10
N GLY A 176 0.37 -4.43 10.92
CA GLY A 176 -0.64 -5.01 11.80
C GLY A 176 -0.55 -6.54 11.87
N LEU A 177 -0.45 -7.20 10.72
CA LEU A 177 -0.26 -8.66 10.65
C LEU A 177 1.03 -9.11 11.35
N ALA A 178 2.12 -8.36 11.18
CA ALA A 178 3.39 -8.68 11.82
C ALA A 178 3.36 -8.48 13.35
N VAL A 179 2.63 -7.47 13.86
CA VAL A 179 2.39 -7.29 15.30
C VAL A 179 1.61 -8.46 15.87
N VAL A 180 0.54 -8.91 15.19
CA VAL A 180 -0.23 -10.09 15.62
C VAL A 180 0.66 -11.33 15.60
N TYR A 181 1.40 -11.55 14.52
CA TYR A 181 2.32 -12.68 14.39
C TYR A 181 3.37 -12.70 15.51
N GLY A 182 4.02 -11.56 15.78
CA GLY A 182 5.01 -11.45 16.84
C GLY A 182 4.41 -11.67 18.23
N THR A 183 3.24 -11.10 18.50
CA THR A 183 2.53 -11.24 19.77
C THR A 183 2.14 -12.68 20.05
N VAL A 184 1.59 -13.40 19.06
CA VAL A 184 1.21 -14.81 19.22
C VAL A 184 2.44 -15.67 19.53
N GLY A 185 3.48 -15.58 18.69
CA GLY A 185 4.69 -16.37 18.89
C GLY A 185 5.40 -16.06 20.21
N GLY A 186 5.53 -14.76 20.53
CA GLY A 186 6.13 -14.29 21.77
C GLY A 186 5.35 -14.75 23.01
N THR A 187 4.02 -14.73 22.96
CA THR A 187 3.15 -15.14 24.08
C THR A 187 3.23 -16.64 24.31
N VAL A 188 3.10 -17.44 23.24
CA VAL A 188 3.26 -18.91 23.31
C VAL A 188 4.61 -19.26 23.93
N LYS A 189 5.67 -18.57 23.51
CA LYS A 189 6.99 -18.80 24.06
C LYS A 189 7.11 -18.40 25.54
N ALA A 190 6.60 -17.21 25.90
CA ALA A 190 6.65 -16.69 27.26
C ALA A 190 5.89 -17.58 28.26
N VAL A 191 4.73 -18.11 27.86
CA VAL A 191 3.91 -18.98 28.70
C VAL A 191 4.52 -20.38 28.83
N LYS A 192 4.96 -21.00 27.74
CA LYS A 192 5.41 -22.40 27.76
C LYS A 192 6.83 -22.60 28.29
N TRP A 193 7.71 -21.60 28.16
CA TRP A 193 9.12 -21.71 28.56
C TRP A 193 9.59 -20.53 29.42
N THR A 194 8.72 -20.08 30.33
CA THR A 194 8.87 -18.88 31.15
C THR A 194 10.30 -18.66 31.65
N GLY A 195 10.93 -17.57 31.20
CA GLY A 195 12.23 -17.11 31.70
C GLY A 195 13.48 -17.74 31.09
N LYS A 196 13.40 -18.84 30.31
CA LYS A 196 14.60 -19.53 29.81
C LYS A 196 15.38 -18.79 28.72
N SER A 197 14.76 -17.86 27.98
CA SER A 197 15.43 -17.04 26.96
C SER A 197 14.77 -15.67 26.79
N ARG A 198 14.88 -14.79 27.78
CA ARG A 198 14.19 -13.48 27.78
C ARG A 198 14.49 -12.66 26.51
N GLY A 199 15.75 -12.62 26.08
CA GLY A 199 16.16 -11.90 24.87
C GLY A 199 15.49 -12.42 23.60
N ASN A 200 15.58 -13.73 23.35
CA ASN A 200 14.96 -14.32 22.16
C ASN A 200 13.42 -14.26 22.21
N THR A 201 12.80 -14.25 23.39
CA THR A 201 11.35 -13.97 23.53
C THR A 201 11.03 -12.52 23.17
N ALA A 202 11.80 -11.54 23.65
CA ALA A 202 11.62 -10.13 23.30
C ALA A 202 11.77 -9.90 21.78
N LEU A 203 12.75 -10.55 21.14
CA LEU A 203 12.95 -10.47 19.69
C LEU A 203 11.73 -10.93 18.90
N MET A 204 10.97 -11.93 19.38
CA MET A 204 9.74 -12.37 18.70
C MET A 204 8.65 -11.29 18.64
N TYR A 205 8.59 -10.39 19.62
CA TYR A 205 7.65 -9.27 19.60
C TYR A 205 8.11 -8.12 18.70
N VAL A 206 9.42 -7.88 18.63
CA VAL A 206 9.99 -6.67 18.02
C VAL A 206 10.39 -6.88 16.56
N VAL A 207 11.02 -8.01 16.23
CA VAL A 207 11.58 -8.23 14.89
C VAL A 207 10.51 -8.22 13.80
N PRO A 208 9.37 -8.93 13.93
CA PRO A 208 8.35 -8.93 12.87
C PRO A 208 7.81 -7.54 12.51
N PRO A 209 7.33 -6.69 13.45
CA PRO A 209 6.83 -5.37 13.09
C PRO A 209 7.92 -4.42 12.57
N VAL A 210 9.16 -4.53 13.06
CA VAL A 210 10.28 -3.74 12.53
C VAL A 210 10.57 -4.09 11.07
N LEU A 211 10.67 -5.39 10.75
CA LEU A 211 10.89 -5.83 9.36
C LEU A 211 9.72 -5.41 8.47
N ALA A 212 8.48 -5.63 8.91
CA ALA A 212 7.28 -5.22 8.18
C ALA A 212 7.24 -3.70 7.93
N THR A 213 7.59 -2.90 8.94
CA THR A 213 7.66 -1.44 8.82
C THR A 213 8.70 -1.04 7.78
N GLY A 214 9.90 -1.65 7.81
CA GLY A 214 10.93 -1.43 6.80
C GLY A 214 10.43 -1.77 5.39
N THR A 215 9.72 -2.89 5.24
CA THR A 215 9.16 -3.32 3.94
C THR A 215 8.13 -2.34 3.41
N VAL A 216 7.20 -1.91 4.26
CA VAL A 216 6.14 -0.96 3.91
C VAL A 216 6.71 0.43 3.58
N LEU A 217 7.58 0.97 4.43
CA LEU A 217 8.14 2.31 4.23
C LEU A 217 9.05 2.41 3.00
N SER A 218 9.70 1.31 2.62
CA SER A 218 10.54 1.27 1.42
C SER A 218 9.77 0.90 0.14
N ALA A 219 8.48 0.56 0.24
CA ALA A 219 7.67 0.12 -0.88
C ALA A 219 7.66 1.16 -2.02
N PRO A 220 7.74 0.73 -3.29
CA PRO A 220 7.65 1.64 -4.41
C PRO A 220 6.25 2.27 -4.46
N GLY A 221 6.18 3.59 -4.60
CA GLY A 221 4.93 4.36 -4.67
C GLY A 221 4.86 5.30 -5.87
N SER A 222 5.55 4.98 -6.97
CA SER A 222 5.50 5.80 -8.18
C SER A 222 4.20 5.60 -8.97
N LEU A 223 3.71 4.36 -9.10
CA LEU A 223 2.53 4.07 -9.91
C LEU A 223 1.23 4.67 -9.37
N PRO A 224 0.98 4.73 -8.04
CA PRO A 224 -0.18 5.45 -7.52
C PRO A 224 -0.21 6.92 -7.96
N LYS A 225 0.93 7.62 -7.87
CA LYS A 225 1.05 9.02 -8.29
C LYS A 225 0.83 9.20 -9.79
N GLU A 226 1.42 8.31 -10.58
CA GLU A 226 1.27 8.30 -12.05
C GLU A 226 -0.18 7.98 -12.46
N TRP A 227 -0.84 7.07 -11.76
CA TRP A 227 -2.25 6.74 -11.99
C TRP A 227 -3.17 7.91 -11.65
N GLU A 228 -2.98 8.56 -10.51
CA GLU A 228 -3.75 9.74 -10.10
C GLU A 228 -3.59 10.89 -11.11
N SER A 229 -2.35 11.15 -11.52
CA SER A 229 -2.05 12.14 -12.56
C SER A 229 -2.73 11.78 -13.88
N TYR A 230 -2.54 10.54 -14.36
CA TYR A 230 -3.10 10.06 -15.62
C TYR A 230 -4.64 10.13 -15.63
N ARG A 231 -5.30 9.60 -14.59
CA ARG A 231 -6.78 9.54 -14.57
C ARG A 231 -7.43 10.92 -14.46
N GLY A 232 -6.73 11.90 -13.86
CA GLY A 232 -7.21 13.28 -13.76
C GLY A 232 -7.19 14.03 -15.10
N ILE A 233 -6.32 13.61 -16.04
CA ILE A 233 -6.18 14.25 -17.36
C ILE A 233 -6.67 13.38 -18.52
N ALA A 234 -6.91 12.08 -18.28
CA ALA A 234 -7.26 11.13 -19.33
C ALA A 234 -8.53 11.57 -20.08
N CYS A 235 -9.59 11.99 -19.41
CA CYS A 235 -10.83 12.39 -20.10
C CYS A 235 -11.26 13.82 -19.77
N SER A 236 -10.32 14.67 -19.32
CA SER A 236 -10.60 16.05 -18.94
C SER A 236 -11.10 16.91 -20.10
N GLY A 237 -10.72 16.62 -21.35
CA GLY A 237 -11.19 17.33 -22.54
C GLY A 237 -12.73 17.34 -22.67
N ARG A 238 -13.41 16.24 -22.33
CA ARG A 238 -14.89 16.17 -22.33
C ARG A 238 -15.56 17.06 -21.26
N TYR A 239 -14.83 17.45 -20.22
CA TYR A 239 -15.36 18.30 -19.16
C TYR A 239 -15.11 19.80 -19.41
N TYR A 240 -14.20 20.16 -20.32
CA TYR A 240 -13.91 21.53 -20.73
C TYR A 240 -14.54 21.92 -22.08
N ASP A 241 -14.90 20.95 -22.93
CA ASP A 241 -15.77 21.18 -24.09
C ASP A 241 -17.25 21.32 -23.68
N ARG A 242 -17.57 22.43 -22.99
CA ARG A 242 -18.90 23.03 -23.09
C ARG A 242 -18.82 24.17 -24.09
N GLY A 243 -18.90 23.83 -25.37
CA GLY A 243 -19.25 24.78 -26.42
C GLY A 243 -20.77 24.97 -26.45
N ALA A 244 -21.26 26.03 -25.83
CA ALA A 244 -22.46 26.81 -26.22
C ALA A 244 -22.70 28.00 -25.28
N ASP A 245 -22.47 27.84 -23.96
CA ASP A 245 -22.78 28.86 -22.94
C ASP A 245 -21.60 29.09 -21.98
N GLN A 246 -20.48 29.61 -22.48
CA GLN A 246 -19.42 30.12 -21.59
C GLN A 246 -19.56 31.63 -21.45
N PRO A 247 -19.61 32.17 -20.22
CA PRO A 247 -19.58 33.61 -20.04
C PRO A 247 -18.26 34.14 -20.59
N LYS A 248 -18.34 35.18 -21.43
CA LYS A 248 -17.14 35.82 -21.98
C LYS A 248 -16.39 36.49 -20.85
N LEU A 249 -15.22 35.95 -20.53
CA LEU A 249 -14.28 36.55 -19.59
C LEU A 249 -13.36 37.48 -20.37
N ASP A 250 -13.62 38.79 -20.27
CA ASP A 250 -12.72 39.82 -20.77
C ASP A 250 -11.93 40.40 -19.61
N TRP A 251 -10.60 40.40 -19.75
CA TRP A 251 -9.69 41.04 -18.83
C TRP A 251 -8.80 41.99 -19.60
N SER A 252 -8.85 43.25 -19.22
CA SER A 252 -7.97 44.28 -19.77
C SER A 252 -7.20 44.97 -18.65
N LEU A 253 -5.91 45.17 -18.90
CA LEU A 253 -5.00 45.90 -18.04
C LEU A 253 -4.79 47.28 -18.66
N SER A 254 -5.21 48.33 -17.96
CA SER A 254 -4.89 49.71 -18.30
C SER A 254 -4.06 50.35 -17.18
N PRO A 255 -3.34 51.46 -17.46
CA PRO A 255 -2.59 52.19 -16.44
C PRO A 255 -3.45 52.72 -15.27
N THR A 256 -4.78 52.73 -15.44
CA THR A 256 -5.75 53.22 -14.45
C THR A 256 -6.44 52.09 -13.66
N GLY A 257 -6.15 50.81 -13.93
CA GLY A 257 -6.64 49.69 -13.13
C GLY A 257 -6.89 48.40 -13.91
N ILE A 258 -7.32 47.36 -13.18
CA ILE A 258 -7.76 46.08 -13.75
C ILE A 258 -9.26 46.13 -13.93
N ARG A 259 -9.74 45.92 -15.17
CA ARG A 259 -11.17 45.75 -15.45
C ARG A 259 -11.46 44.27 -15.67
N PHE A 260 -12.41 43.75 -14.90
CA PHE A 260 -12.91 42.39 -15.00
C PHE A 260 -14.41 42.46 -15.31
N SER A 261 -14.84 41.85 -16.41
CA SER A 261 -16.26 41.71 -16.75
C SER A 261 -16.59 40.26 -17.08
N ILE A 262 -17.72 39.80 -16.54
CA ILE A 262 -18.35 38.53 -16.85
C ILE A 262 -19.69 38.86 -17.54
N GLU A 263 -19.82 38.55 -18.83
CA GLU A 263 -21.10 38.59 -19.53
C GLU A 263 -21.70 37.18 -19.56
N PHE A 264 -22.96 37.05 -19.14
CA PHE A 264 -23.75 35.81 -19.17
C PHE A 264 -24.63 35.75 -20.41
#